data_AF-A0A965PB90-F1
#
_entry.id   AF-A0A965PB90-F1
#
_cell.length_a   1.000
_cell.length_b   1.000
_cell.length_c   1.000
_cell.angle_alpha   90.00
_cell.angle_beta   90.00
_cell.angle_gamma   90.00
#
_symmetry.space_group_name_H-M   'P 1'
#
loop_
_entity.id
_entity.type
_entity.pdbx_description
1 polymer ?
#
loop_
_entity_poly.entity_id
_entity_poly.type
_entity_poly.pdbx_seq_one_letter_code
_entity_poly.pdbx_strand_id
1 'polypeptide(L)'
;MDGVSEWGVAHEVWQQFAKHHQELRVKSNAYAFHNFLRRAKAPLVAADAIRIANGKHWIAHRERFNQVAFELLTQREVDSELG
;
A
#
# COMPACT_ATOMS: atom_id res chain seq x y z
N MET A 1 18.65 9.12 17.24
CA MET A 1 18.59 7.90 16.41
C MET A 1 17.26 7.93 15.72
N ASP A 2 17.24 7.69 14.41
CA ASP A 2 16.20 6.95 13.68
C ASP A 2 16.27 7.30 12.19
N GLY A 3 17.33 6.81 11.54
CA GLY A 3 17.41 6.73 10.08
C GLY A 3 16.58 5.56 9.58
N VAL A 4 15.26 5.60 9.76
CA VAL A 4 14.38 4.62 9.13
C VAL A 4 14.43 4.87 7.63
N SER A 5 15.00 3.93 6.88
CA SER A 5 15.02 4.00 5.41
C SER A 5 13.61 4.26 4.88
N GLU A 6 13.50 5.28 4.01
CA GLU A 6 12.25 5.70 3.36
C GLU A 6 11.57 4.56 2.61
N TRP A 7 12.39 3.60 2.15
CA TRP A 7 11.96 2.37 1.51
C TRP A 7 11.99 1.20 2.48
N GLY A 8 10.86 0.48 2.58
CA GLY A 8 10.72 -0.75 3.36
C GLY A 8 10.23 -1.92 2.51
N VAL A 9 10.25 -3.13 3.08
CA VAL A 9 9.61 -4.30 2.44
C VAL A 9 8.12 -4.00 2.28
N ALA A 10 7.58 -4.12 1.08
CA ALA A 10 6.23 -3.63 0.78
C ALA A 10 5.14 -4.28 1.66
N HIS A 11 5.32 -5.55 2.02
CA HIS A 11 4.41 -6.26 2.92
C HIS A 11 4.43 -5.71 4.35
N GLU A 12 5.60 -5.31 4.86
CA GLU A 12 5.73 -4.69 6.18
C GLU A 12 5.15 -3.27 6.19
N VAL A 13 5.37 -2.51 5.12
CA VAL A 13 4.77 -1.18 4.94
C VAL A 13 3.24 -1.30 4.89
N TRP A 14 2.69 -2.30 4.19
CA TRP A 14 1.25 -2.59 4.22
C TRP A 14 0.72 -2.92 5.62
N GLN A 15 1.45 -3.73 6.39
CA GLN A 15 1.05 -4.03 7.77
C GLN A 15 0.97 -2.77 8.62
N GLN A 16 1.95 -1.88 8.47
CA GLN A 16 1.97 -0.61 9.19
C GLN A 16 0.82 0.28 8.74
N PHE A 17 0.60 0.41 7.44
CA PHE A 17 -0.54 1.12 6.84
C PHE A 17 -1.88 0.64 7.41
N ALA A 18 -2.15 -0.66 7.35
CA ALA A 18 -3.41 -1.23 7.83
C ALA A 18 -3.61 -1.09 9.35
N LYS A 19 -2.53 -1.01 10.13
CA LYS A 19 -2.59 -0.73 11.57
C LYS A 19 -2.89 0.73 11.87
N HIS A 20 -2.38 1.65 11.06
CA HIS A 20 -2.61 3.09 11.20
C HIS A 20 -3.99 3.51 10.69
N HIS A 21 -4.46 2.87 9.61
CA HIS A 21 -5.74 3.18 8.96
C HIS A 21 -6.79 2.11 9.25
N GLN A 22 -7.15 1.94 10.52
CA GLN A 22 -8.16 0.97 10.93
C GLN A 22 -9.56 1.31 10.37
N GLU A 23 -9.80 2.60 10.10
CA GLU A 23 -11.00 3.13 9.45
C GLU A 23 -11.27 2.50 8.08
N LEU A 24 -10.22 2.10 7.36
CA LEU A 24 -10.35 1.45 6.05
C LEU A 24 -10.77 -0.02 6.14
N ARG A 25 -10.81 -0.61 7.35
CA ARG A 25 -11.19 -2.01 7.62
C ARG A 25 -10.42 -3.04 6.79
N VAL A 26 -9.22 -2.70 6.31
CA VAL A 26 -8.35 -3.60 5.56
C VAL A 26 -7.58 -4.52 6.50
N LYS A 27 -7.35 -5.77 6.07
CA LYS A 27 -6.57 -6.73 6.86
C LYS A 27 -5.07 -6.48 6.65
N SER A 28 -4.28 -6.52 7.72
CA SER A 28 -2.82 -6.32 7.68
C SER A 28 -2.03 -7.52 7.13
N ASN A 29 -2.65 -8.66 6.84
CA ASN A 29 -1.94 -9.87 6.43
C ASN A 29 -1.47 -9.86 4.95
N ALA A 30 -0.58 -10.79 4.61
CA ALA A 30 -0.01 -10.91 3.26
C ALA A 30 -1.06 -11.18 2.19
N TYR A 31 -2.08 -11.98 2.50
CA TYR A 31 -3.13 -12.31 1.56
C TYR A 31 -3.92 -11.06 1.12
N ALA A 32 -4.28 -10.19 2.07
CA ALA A 32 -4.95 -8.93 1.79
C ALA A 32 -4.05 -7.97 1.00
N PHE A 33 -2.76 -7.90 1.33
CA PHE A 33 -1.78 -7.14 0.55
C PHE A 33 -1.73 -7.61 -0.91
N HIS A 34 -1.64 -8.93 -1.14
CA HIS A 34 -1.62 -9.49 -2.50
C HIS A 34 -2.90 -9.17 -3.28
N ASN A 35 -4.07 -9.24 -2.63
CA ASN A 35 -5.35 -8.89 -3.25
C ASN A 35 -5.44 -7.41 -3.60
N PHE A 36 -4.97 -6.52 -2.71
CA PHE A 36 -4.87 -5.09 -2.98
C PHE A 36 -3.93 -4.83 -4.16
N LEU A 37 -2.73 -5.43 -4.13
CA LEU A 37 -1.70 -5.25 -5.15
C LEU A 37 -2.17 -5.67 -6.54
N ARG A 38 -3.00 -6.72 -6.67
CA ARG A 38 -3.55 -7.15 -7.97
C ARG A 38 -4.27 -6.03 -8.74
N ARG A 39 -4.86 -5.07 -8.03
CA ARG A 39 -5.63 -3.96 -8.62
C ARG A 39 -4.90 -2.62 -8.50
N ALA A 40 -4.16 -2.41 -7.41
CA ALA A 40 -3.48 -1.17 -7.11
C ALA A 40 -2.04 -1.09 -7.68
N LYS A 41 -1.48 -2.18 -8.23
CA LYS A 41 -0.09 -2.20 -8.68
C LYS A 41 0.24 -1.10 -9.69
N ALA A 42 -0.56 -0.95 -10.74
CA ALA A 42 -0.29 0.03 -11.78
C ALA A 42 -0.20 1.47 -11.24
N PRO A 43 -1.21 1.99 -10.49
CA PRO A 43 -1.12 3.32 -9.91
C PRO A 43 0.00 3.47 -8.88
N LEU A 44 0.27 2.44 -8.05
CA LEU A 44 1.37 2.47 -7.09
C LEU A 44 2.75 2.56 -7.76
N VAL A 45 2.95 1.89 -8.90
CA VAL A 45 4.20 2.00 -9.68
C VAL A 45 4.30 3.37 -10.36
N ALA A 46 3.20 3.87 -10.95
CA ALA A 46 3.18 5.18 -11.61
C ALA A 46 3.50 6.33 -10.65
N ALA A 47 3.08 6.22 -9.39
CA ALA A 47 3.36 7.20 -8.33
C ALA A 47 4.72 7.01 -7.64
N ASP A 48 5.58 6.10 -8.10
CA ASP A 48 6.84 5.73 -7.45
C ASP A 48 6.66 5.39 -5.95
N ALA A 49 5.54 4.73 -5.65
CA ALA A 49 5.17 4.29 -4.31
C ALA A 49 5.64 2.85 -4.03
N ILE A 50 5.78 2.03 -5.09
CA ILE A 50 6.38 0.69 -5.02
C ILE A 50 7.35 0.44 -6.18
N ARG A 51 8.35 -0.40 -5.95
CA ARG A 51 9.24 -0.92 -7.00
C ARG A 51 9.81 -2.29 -6.64
N ILE A 52 10.39 -2.97 -7.62
CA ILE A 52 11.06 -4.27 -7.42
C ILE A 52 12.50 -4.03 -7.00
N ALA A 53 12.89 -4.54 -5.83
CA ALA A 53 14.26 -4.67 -5.38
C ALA A 53 14.85 -6.01 -5.84
N ASN A 54 16.06 -5.96 -6.44
CA ASN A 54 16.84 -7.13 -6.87
C ASN A 54 16.06 -8.16 -7.71
N GLY A 55 15.08 -7.69 -8.50
CA GLY A 55 14.29 -8.52 -9.41
C GLY A 55 13.30 -9.49 -8.74
N LYS A 56 13.18 -9.53 -7.41
CA LYS A 56 12.39 -10.57 -6.70
C LYS A 56 11.43 -10.06 -5.64
N HIS A 57 11.73 -8.94 -4.98
CA HIS A 57 10.95 -8.47 -3.83
C HIS A 57 10.40 -7.07 -4.06
N TRP A 58 9.14 -6.83 -3.68
CA TRP A 58 8.59 -5.48 -3.70
C TRP A 58 9.06 -4.70 -2.48
N ILE A 59 9.55 -3.49 -2.73
CA ILE A 59 9.76 -2.47 -1.71
C ILE A 59 8.76 -1.34 -1.93
N ALA A 60 8.38 -0.68 -0.84
CA ALA A 60 7.45 0.43 -0.84
C ALA A 60 8.07 1.65 -0.18
N HIS A 61 7.87 2.82 -0.79
CA HIS A 61 8.20 4.10 -0.18
C HIS A 61 7.14 4.40 0.88
N ARG A 62 7.53 4.52 2.15
CA ARG A 62 6.59 4.56 3.29
C ARG A 62 5.51 5.64 3.13
N GLU A 63 5.93 6.88 2.85
CA GLU A 63 5.02 8.01 2.74
C GLU A 63 4.10 7.92 1.50
N ARG A 64 4.71 7.83 0.30
CA ARG A 64 3.96 7.72 -0.97
C ARG A 64 3.04 6.50 -1.02
N PHE A 65 3.47 5.36 -0.47
CA PHE A 65 2.62 4.18 -0.38
C PHE A 65 1.39 4.45 0.46
N ASN A 66 1.54 5.05 1.65
CA ASN A 66 0.40 5.36 2.52
C ASN A 66 -0.57 6.30 1.81
N GLN A 67 -0.07 7.37 1.20
CA GLN A 67 -0.90 8.35 0.49
C GLN A 67 -1.69 7.69 -0.65
N VAL A 68 -1.00 7.03 -1.57
CA VAL A 68 -1.63 6.44 -2.77
C VAL A 68 -2.54 5.27 -2.39
N ALA A 69 -2.15 4.45 -1.41
CA ALA A 69 -3.00 3.35 -0.96
C ALA A 69 -4.29 3.86 -0.29
N PHE A 70 -4.19 4.92 0.50
CA PHE A 70 -5.36 5.56 1.11
C PHE A 70 -6.32 6.10 0.06
N GLU A 71 -5.80 6.86 -0.91
CA GLU A 71 -6.60 7.40 -2.03
C GLU A 71 -7.32 6.28 -2.81
N LEU A 72 -6.61 5.21 -3.16
CA LEU A 72 -7.19 4.09 -3.92
C LEU A 72 -8.27 3.32 -3.14
N LEU A 73 -8.11 3.20 -1.81
CA LEU A 73 -9.07 2.49 -0.97
C LEU A 73 -10.31 3.33 -0.68
N THR A 74 -10.16 4.65 -0.55
CA THR A 74 -11.28 5.57 -0.29
C THR A 74 -12.07 5.92 -1.56
N GLN A 75 -11.41 6.07 -2.72
CA GLN A 75 -12.11 6.22 -4.00
C GLN A 75 -13.04 5.03 -4.31
N ARG A 76 -12.66 3.83 -3.85
CA ARG A 76 -13.46 2.62 -4.02
C ARG A 76 -14.71 2.59 -3.16
N GLU A 77 -14.67 3.18 -1.96
CA GLU A 77 -15.84 3.27 -1.08
C GLU A 77 -16.93 4.13 -1.75
N VAL A 78 -16.53 5.28 -2.31
CA VAL A 78 -17.43 6.20 -3.02
C VAL A 78 -18.07 5.57 -4.26
N ASP A 79 -17.30 4.79 -5.05
CA ASP A 79 -17.84 4.08 -6.23
C ASP A 79 -18.83 2.97 -5.84
N SER A 80 -18.66 2.37 -4.65
CA SER A 80 -19.53 1.29 -4.16
C SER A 80 -20.84 1.79 -3.54
N GLU A 81 -20.93 3.07 -3.16
CA GLU A 81 -22.15 3.71 -2.62
C GLU A 81 -23.07 4.29 -3.71
N LEU A 82 -22.59 4.37 -4.97
CA LEU A 82 -23.33 4.93 -6.11
C LEU A 82 -23.84 3.87 -7.11
N GLY A 83 -23.64 2.58 -6.83
CA GLY A 83 -24.12 1.45 -7.64
C GLY A 83 -25.17 0.62 -6.90
#